data_AF-A0A9D4NUY1-F1
#
_entry.id   AF-A0A9D4NUY1-F1
#
_cell.length_a   1.000
_cell.length_b   1.000
_cell.length_c   1.000
_cell.angle_alpha   90.00
_cell.angle_beta   90.00
_cell.angle_gamma   90.00
#
_symmetry.space_group_name_H-M   'P 1'
#
loop_
_entity.id
_entity.type
_entity.pdbx_description
1 polymer ?
#
loop_
_entity_poly.entity_id
_entity_poly.type
_entity_poly.pdbx_seq_one_letter_code
_entity_poly.pdbx_strand_id
1 'polypeptide(L)'
;MADVIFEDIFDVKDIDPEGKKFDRVSRLHCESESFKMDLILDVNTQIYPMDFGDKFRLQITSTLNEEGYQDDSEWNPRDDTPNRADSFDYVMYGKTYRIEGDEGPHEATSMAAYASFGGLLMRLKGDSNNLHSFEVDKNIYLLMKKLKFYFFFCILYFIFNQTITFTIIIIMII
;
A
#
# COMPACT_ATOMS: atom_id res chain seq x y z
N MET A 1 -16.03 10.45 7.33
CA MET A 1 -14.69 10.75 6.81
C MET A 1 -13.82 9.54 7.07
N ALA A 2 -13.44 8.79 6.03
CA ALA A 2 -12.60 7.60 6.18
C ALA A 2 -11.18 8.00 6.62
N ASP A 3 -10.74 7.45 7.74
CA ASP A 3 -9.46 7.79 8.39
C ASP A 3 -8.32 6.96 7.78
N VAL A 4 -7.72 7.50 6.72
CA VAL A 4 -6.52 6.92 6.11
C VAL A 4 -5.34 7.21 7.02
N ILE A 5 -4.84 6.15 7.67
CA ILE A 5 -3.73 6.21 8.62
C ILE A 5 -2.41 6.38 7.87
N PHE A 6 -2.25 5.65 6.76
CA PHE A 6 -1.00 5.59 6.03
C PHE A 6 -1.24 5.28 4.57
N GLU A 7 -0.45 5.90 3.71
CA GLU A 7 -0.48 5.65 2.27
C GLU A 7 0.89 5.92 1.69
N ASP A 8 1.47 4.91 1.03
CA ASP A 8 2.77 5.05 0.38
C ASP A 8 2.90 4.12 -0.83
N ILE A 9 3.89 4.41 -1.67
CA ILE A 9 4.26 3.61 -2.84
C ILE A 9 5.53 2.86 -2.51
N PHE A 10 5.47 1.54 -2.63
CA PHE A 10 6.59 0.65 -2.37
C PHE A 10 7.06 -0.03 -3.66
N ASP A 11 8.37 -0.25 -3.76
CA ASP A 11 9.01 -1.08 -4.78
C ASP A 11 9.46 -2.42 -4.19
N VAL A 12 9.12 -3.52 -4.88
CA VAL A 12 9.55 -4.86 -4.47
C VAL A 12 11.03 -5.02 -4.80
N LYS A 13 11.88 -5.06 -3.77
CA LYS A 13 13.32 -5.26 -3.88
C LYS A 13 13.73 -6.71 -3.87
N ASP A 14 13.04 -7.57 -3.13
CA ASP A 14 13.37 -8.98 -3.05
C ASP A 14 12.14 -9.82 -2.69
N ILE A 15 12.13 -11.05 -3.15
CA ILE A 15 11.06 -12.03 -2.90
C ILE A 15 11.73 -13.28 -2.32
N ASP A 16 11.37 -13.62 -1.09
CA ASP A 16 11.88 -14.81 -0.38
C ASP A 16 13.43 -14.89 -0.28
N PRO A 17 14.10 -13.97 0.44
CA PRO A 17 15.57 -14.01 0.61
C PRO A 17 16.07 -15.28 1.33
N GLU A 18 15.21 -15.98 2.05
CA GLU A 18 15.52 -17.27 2.71
C GLU A 18 15.12 -18.51 1.87
N GLY A 19 14.71 -18.30 0.61
CA GLY A 19 14.18 -19.34 -0.26
C GLY A 19 12.72 -19.69 0.02
N LYS A 20 12.05 -20.28 -0.98
CA LYS A 20 10.61 -20.60 -0.96
C LYS A 20 10.30 -21.68 0.08
N LYS A 21 10.05 -21.27 1.33
CA LYS A 21 9.63 -22.17 2.42
C LYS A 21 8.16 -22.60 2.28
N PHE A 22 7.35 -21.80 1.60
CA PHE A 22 5.92 -22.05 1.41
C PHE A 22 5.54 -21.88 -0.05
N ASP A 23 4.73 -22.80 -0.58
CA ASP A 23 4.35 -22.76 -1.99
C ASP A 23 3.34 -21.64 -2.30
N ARG A 24 2.54 -21.26 -1.29
CA ARG A 24 1.40 -20.34 -1.41
C ARG A 24 1.62 -18.95 -0.78
N VAL A 25 2.64 -18.79 0.05
CA VAL A 25 2.92 -17.53 0.75
C VAL A 25 4.37 -17.18 0.50
N SER A 26 4.62 -15.95 0.09
CA SER A 26 5.96 -15.41 -0.07
C SER A 26 6.14 -14.19 0.81
N ARG A 27 7.34 -14.05 1.35
CA ARG A 27 7.76 -12.89 2.12
C ARG A 27 8.37 -11.88 1.17
N LEU A 28 7.67 -10.78 0.97
CA LEU A 28 8.14 -9.66 0.16
C LEU A 28 8.96 -8.71 1.01
N HIS A 29 10.10 -8.31 0.47
CA HIS A 29 10.91 -7.20 0.97
C HIS A 29 10.72 -6.03 0.01
N CYS A 30 10.08 -4.99 0.51
CA CYS A 30 9.77 -3.80 -0.26
C CYS A 30 10.40 -2.58 0.40
N GLU A 31 10.89 -1.66 -0.43
CA GLU A 31 11.43 -0.39 0.02
C GLU A 31 10.48 0.74 -0.42
N SER A 32 10.45 1.84 0.31
CA SER A 32 9.72 3.05 -0.11
C SER A 32 10.60 3.89 -1.02
N GLU A 33 10.03 4.39 -2.12
CA GLU A 33 10.75 5.27 -3.07
C GLU A 33 11.09 6.63 -2.45
N SER A 34 10.25 7.11 -1.53
CA SER A 34 10.33 8.49 -1.03
C SER A 34 10.98 8.61 0.35
N PHE A 35 10.81 7.59 1.21
CA PHE A 35 11.09 7.74 2.63
C PHE A 35 12.09 6.73 3.23
N LYS A 36 12.85 5.97 2.42
CA LYS A 36 13.76 4.90 2.93
C LYS A 36 13.11 4.01 3.99
N MET A 37 11.84 3.71 3.79
CA MET A 37 11.09 2.83 4.68
C MET A 37 11.26 1.40 4.22
N ASP A 38 11.46 0.50 5.18
CA ASP A 38 11.55 -0.92 4.92
C ASP A 38 10.22 -1.58 5.29
N LEU A 39 9.59 -2.20 4.30
CA LEU A 39 8.38 -2.99 4.47
C LEU A 39 8.70 -4.46 4.25
N ILE A 40 8.40 -5.29 5.25
CA ILE A 40 8.34 -6.75 5.09
C ILE A 40 6.88 -7.14 5.20
N LEU A 41 6.38 -7.85 4.19
CA LEU A 41 5.02 -8.33 4.18
C LEU A 41 4.93 -9.74 3.61
N ASP A 42 4.22 -10.60 4.33
CA ASP A 42 3.83 -11.91 3.82
C ASP A 42 2.56 -11.76 2.97
N VAL A 43 2.60 -12.18 1.70
CA VAL A 43 1.45 -12.16 0.79
C VAL A 43 1.18 -13.54 0.19
N ASN A 44 -0.09 -13.78 -0.16
CA ASN A 44 -0.49 -14.98 -0.87
C ASN A 44 -0.29 -14.82 -2.39
N THR A 45 0.77 -15.43 -2.92
CA THR A 45 1.16 -15.36 -4.33
C THR A 45 0.19 -16.08 -5.27
N GLN A 46 -0.66 -16.98 -4.75
CA GLN A 46 -1.66 -17.68 -5.56
C GLN A 46 -2.80 -16.75 -6.01
N ILE A 47 -3.19 -15.81 -5.15
CA ILE A 47 -4.29 -14.87 -5.41
C ILE A 47 -3.75 -13.60 -6.07
N TYR A 48 -2.58 -13.15 -5.62
CA TYR A 48 -1.97 -11.90 -6.07
C TYR A 48 -0.50 -12.14 -6.46
N PRO A 49 -0.23 -12.50 -7.73
CA PRO A 49 1.13 -12.73 -8.19
C PRO A 49 1.90 -11.41 -8.25
N MET A 50 3.02 -11.35 -7.53
CA MET A 50 3.93 -10.21 -7.47
C MET A 50 5.28 -10.63 -8.03
N ASP A 51 5.84 -9.80 -8.91
CA ASP A 51 7.15 -10.00 -9.52
C ASP A 51 8.18 -9.05 -8.90
N PHE A 52 9.46 -9.43 -9.03
CA PHE A 52 10.56 -8.59 -8.62
C PHE A 52 10.55 -7.26 -9.39
N GLY A 53 10.70 -6.13 -8.68
CA GLY A 53 10.71 -4.79 -9.28
C GLY A 53 9.33 -4.19 -9.55
N ASP A 54 8.25 -4.88 -9.19
CA ASP A 54 6.91 -4.30 -9.24
C ASP A 54 6.76 -3.16 -8.24
N LYS A 55 6.06 -2.10 -8.67
CA LYS A 55 5.62 -1.01 -7.80
C LYS A 55 4.16 -1.19 -7.44
N PHE A 56 3.83 -0.99 -6.18
CA PHE A 56 2.45 -1.04 -5.70
C PHE A 56 2.20 0.08 -4.71
N ARG A 57 0.95 0.54 -4.69
CA ARG A 57 0.47 1.48 -3.68
C ARG A 57 -0.13 0.68 -2.54
N LEU A 58 0.35 0.93 -1.33
CA LEU A 58 -0.16 0.36 -0.10
C LEU A 58 -0.87 1.46 0.68
N GLN A 59 -2.09 1.19 1.11
CA GLN A 59 -2.87 2.06 1.98
C GLN A 59 -3.32 1.30 3.22
N ILE A 60 -3.20 1.92 4.39
CA ILE A 60 -3.72 1.40 5.66
C ILE A 60 -4.80 2.35 6.16
N THR A 61 -5.95 1.78 6.51
CA THR A 61 -7.10 2.51 7.04
C THR A 61 -7.64 1.79 8.27
N SER A 62 -8.16 2.54 9.24
CA SER A 62 -8.87 1.96 10.40
C SER A 62 -10.30 1.53 10.03
N THR A 63 -10.90 2.20 9.05
CA THR A 63 -12.29 1.97 8.64
C THR A 63 -12.40 1.87 7.12
N LEU A 64 -13.29 0.98 6.64
CA LEU A 64 -13.56 0.81 5.22
C LEU A 64 -14.72 1.69 4.71
N ASN A 65 -15.64 2.03 5.61
CA ASN A 65 -16.85 2.80 5.32
C ASN A 65 -16.58 4.30 5.45
N GLU A 66 -17.08 5.10 4.50
CA GLU A 66 -16.96 6.56 4.52
C GLU A 66 -17.70 7.23 5.70
N GLU A 67 -18.66 6.54 6.30
CA GLU A 67 -19.55 7.04 7.36
C GLU A 67 -19.06 6.81 8.81
N GLY A 68 -18.00 6.02 9.03
CA GLY A 68 -17.40 5.91 10.38
C GLY A 68 -18.25 5.23 11.46
N TYR A 69 -19.22 4.39 11.08
CA TYR A 69 -19.87 3.49 12.05
C TYR A 69 -18.88 2.41 12.49
N GLN A 70 -18.76 2.25 13.80
CA GLN A 70 -17.96 1.18 14.45
C GLN A 70 -18.50 -0.18 13.99
N ASP A 71 -17.61 -1.07 13.57
CA ASP A 71 -17.91 -2.43 13.09
C ASP A 71 -18.80 -3.20 14.08
N ASP A 72 -20.10 -3.20 13.87
CA ASP A 72 -20.97 -4.28 14.33
C ASP A 72 -20.67 -5.49 13.43
N SER A 73 -19.79 -6.37 13.92
CA SER A 73 -19.57 -7.81 13.71
C SER A 73 -20.16 -8.63 12.53
N GLU A 74 -20.77 -8.04 11.50
CA GLU A 74 -21.53 -8.75 10.48
C GLU A 74 -21.14 -8.26 9.08
N TRP A 75 -20.06 -8.87 8.54
CA TRP A 75 -19.70 -8.71 7.14
C TRP A 75 -20.80 -9.30 6.25
N ASN A 76 -21.63 -8.43 5.67
CA ASN A 76 -22.70 -8.83 4.76
C ASN A 76 -22.22 -8.73 3.30
N PRO A 77 -21.97 -9.85 2.59
CA PRO A 77 -21.47 -9.84 1.22
C PRO A 77 -22.49 -9.36 0.17
N ARG A 78 -23.64 -8.83 0.62
CA ARG A 78 -24.73 -8.32 -0.23
C ARG A 78 -24.95 -6.81 -0.11
N ASP A 79 -24.27 -6.14 0.82
CA ASP A 79 -24.31 -4.68 0.86
C ASP A 79 -23.32 -4.13 -0.17
N ASP A 80 -23.90 -3.68 -1.28
CA ASP A 80 -23.24 -3.00 -2.41
C ASP A 80 -22.92 -1.54 -2.04
N THR A 81 -22.50 -1.31 -0.78
CA THR A 81 -22.05 0.01 -0.34
C THR A 81 -20.76 0.33 -1.09
N PRO A 82 -20.66 1.50 -1.76
CA PRO A 82 -19.43 1.90 -2.44
C PRO A 82 -18.32 2.04 -1.41
N ASN A 83 -17.53 0.98 -1.27
CA ASN A 83 -16.47 0.90 -0.29
C ASN A 83 -15.14 1.18 -0.97
N ARG A 84 -14.22 1.78 -0.22
CA ARG A 84 -12.87 2.07 -0.71
C ARG A 84 -12.15 0.81 -1.19
N ALA A 85 -12.51 -0.37 -0.66
CA ALA A 85 -12.05 -1.69 -1.10
C ALA A 85 -12.21 -1.96 -2.60
N ASP A 86 -13.26 -1.47 -3.24
CA ASP A 86 -13.56 -1.78 -4.65
C ASP A 86 -12.50 -1.21 -5.61
N SER A 87 -11.77 -0.18 -5.17
CA SER A 87 -10.67 0.42 -5.94
C SER A 87 -9.33 -0.32 -5.80
N PHE A 88 -9.24 -1.31 -4.91
CA PHE A 88 -8.00 -2.04 -4.60
C PHE A 88 -8.09 -3.51 -5.00
N ASP A 89 -6.99 -4.03 -5.52
CA ASP A 89 -6.92 -5.40 -6.04
C ASP A 89 -6.76 -6.43 -4.91
N TYR A 90 -6.24 -5.99 -3.76
CA TYR A 90 -5.95 -6.86 -2.64
C TYR A 90 -6.25 -6.16 -1.32
N VAL A 91 -7.02 -6.81 -0.45
CA VAL A 91 -7.43 -6.29 0.86
C VAL A 91 -7.16 -7.34 1.93
N MET A 92 -6.57 -6.91 3.03
CA MET A 92 -6.35 -7.72 4.22
C MET A 92 -6.90 -7.02 5.45
N TYR A 93 -7.43 -7.82 6.37
CA TYR A 93 -7.87 -7.35 7.68
C TYR A 93 -6.99 -7.94 8.77
N GLY A 94 -6.54 -7.09 9.67
CA GLY A 94 -5.60 -7.48 10.70
C GLY A 94 -5.59 -6.54 11.87
N LYS A 95 -4.63 -6.76 12.76
CA LYS A 95 -4.48 -5.99 13.98
C LYS A 95 -3.00 -5.66 14.20
N THR A 96 -2.73 -4.44 14.61
CA THR A 96 -1.41 -4.00 15.06
C THR A 96 -1.19 -4.51 16.48
N TYR A 97 -0.16 -5.32 16.70
CA TYR A 97 0.08 -5.94 18.02
C TYR A 97 1.28 -5.35 18.76
N ARG A 98 2.24 -4.77 18.03
CA ARG A 98 3.45 -4.20 18.63
C ARG A 98 3.91 -3.02 17.81
N ILE A 99 4.25 -1.94 18.48
CA ILE A 99 4.92 -0.79 17.89
C ILE A 99 6.19 -0.58 18.71
N GLU A 100 7.32 -0.50 18.01
CA GLU A 100 8.61 -0.15 18.59
C GLU A 100 8.95 1.27 18.16
N GLY A 101 9.01 2.19 19.11
CA GLY A 101 9.61 3.49 18.93
C GLY A 101 10.93 3.51 19.67
N ASP A 102 12.03 3.68 18.96
CA ASP A 102 13.34 3.81 19.61
C ASP A 102 13.51 5.27 20.09
N GLU A 103 13.08 5.57 21.31
CA GLU A 103 13.38 6.84 21.99
C GLU A 103 14.79 6.81 22.61
N GLY A 104 15.78 6.44 21.80
CA GLY A 104 17.19 6.50 22.18
C GLY A 104 17.74 7.93 22.10
N PRO A 105 18.57 8.41 23.07
CA PRO A 105 19.10 9.78 23.10
C PRO A 105 20.19 10.09 22.03
N HIS A 106 20.38 9.21 21.05
CA HIS A 106 21.32 9.37 19.94
C HIS A 106 20.72 8.77 18.66
N GLU A 107 20.14 9.63 17.82
CA GLU A 107 19.94 9.44 16.38
C GLU A 107 19.30 8.13 15.88
N ALA A 108 18.04 7.86 16.23
CA ALA A 108 17.20 7.00 15.41
C ALA A 108 15.72 7.41 15.47
N THR A 109 15.32 8.38 14.65
CA THR A 109 13.91 8.78 14.41
C THR A 109 13.05 7.67 13.77
N SER A 110 13.56 6.44 13.70
CA SER A 110 12.91 5.31 13.04
C SER A 110 12.04 4.51 14.02
N MET A 111 10.76 4.41 13.73
CA MET A 111 9.79 3.53 14.37
C MET A 111 9.59 2.25 13.54
N ALA A 112 9.22 1.15 14.20
CA ALA A 112 8.83 -0.10 13.57
C ALA A 112 7.46 -0.56 14.08
N ALA A 113 6.48 -0.62 13.18
CA ALA A 113 5.15 -1.15 13.46
C ALA A 113 5.06 -2.61 13.00
N TYR A 114 4.49 -3.45 13.86
CA TYR A 114 4.22 -4.85 13.58
C TYR A 114 2.71 -5.12 13.59
N ALA A 115 2.24 -5.70 12.49
CA ALA A 115 0.85 -6.09 12.32
C ALA A 115 0.73 -7.56 11.92
N SER A 116 -0.41 -8.15 12.26
CA SER A 116 -0.76 -9.53 11.93
C SER A 116 -2.10 -9.58 11.22
N PHE A 117 -2.12 -10.24 10.06
CA PHE A 117 -3.29 -10.46 9.21
C PHE A 117 -3.64 -11.95 9.19
N GLY A 118 -4.15 -12.47 10.32
CA GLY A 118 -4.61 -13.85 10.42
C GLY A 118 -3.53 -14.93 10.20
N GLY A 119 -2.27 -14.61 10.51
CA GLY A 119 -1.11 -15.51 10.33
C GLY A 119 -0.08 -14.98 9.33
N LEU A 120 -0.44 -14.00 8.50
CA LEU A 120 0.51 -13.25 7.67
C LEU A 120 1.07 -12.09 8.49
N LEU A 121 2.40 -12.00 8.57
CA LEU A 121 3.06 -10.97 9.35
C LEU A 121 3.45 -9.78 8.47
N MET A 122 3.37 -8.60 9.06
CA MET A 122 3.83 -7.35 8.47
C MET A 122 4.75 -6.64 9.45
N ARG A 123 5.85 -6.13 8.93
CA ARG A 123 6.74 -5.21 9.63
C ARG A 123 6.99 -4.00 8.75
N LEU A 124 6.56 -2.83 9.21
CA LEU A 124 6.82 -1.55 8.57
C LEU A 124 7.81 -0.77 9.44
N LYS A 125 8.98 -0.45 8.91
CA LYS A 125 9.98 0.39 9.56
C LYS A 125 10.08 1.71 8.80
N GLY A 126 9.94 2.83 9.49
CA GLY A 126 9.98 4.15 8.88
C GLY A 126 10.11 5.26 9.91
N ASP A 127 10.11 6.51 9.47
CA ASP A 127 10.21 7.64 10.38
C ASP A 127 8.97 7.83 11.26
N SER A 128 9.20 8.31 12.49
CA SER A 128 8.19 8.55 13.52
C SER A 128 7.01 9.41 13.03
N ASN A 129 7.26 10.40 12.17
CA ASN A 129 6.21 11.29 11.64
C ASN A 129 5.13 10.57 10.82
N ASN A 130 5.50 9.51 10.11
CA ASN A 130 4.59 8.77 9.25
C ASN A 130 3.95 7.58 9.97
N LEU A 131 4.54 7.14 11.09
CA LEU A 131 4.04 6.04 11.92
C LEU A 131 3.25 6.50 13.16
N HIS A 132 3.21 7.81 13.46
CA HIS A 132 2.51 8.34 14.63
C HIS A 132 1.00 8.04 14.62
N SER A 133 0.41 7.79 13.46
CA SER A 133 -1.02 7.46 13.33
C SER A 133 -1.33 5.98 13.66
N PHE A 134 -0.32 5.14 13.88
CA PHE A 134 -0.52 3.75 14.29
C PHE A 134 -0.71 3.64 15.80
N GLU A 135 -1.85 3.12 16.20
CA GLU A 135 -2.11 2.73 17.58
C GLU A 135 -2.02 1.22 17.75
N VAL A 136 -1.46 0.80 18.89
CA VAL A 136 -1.45 -0.60 19.30
C VAL A 136 -2.88 -1.05 19.55
N ASP A 137 -3.15 -2.32 19.25
CA ASP A 137 -4.43 -2.98 19.48
C ASP A 137 -5.61 -2.48 18.63
N LYS A 138 -5.35 -1.67 17.59
CA LYS A 138 -6.38 -1.31 16.62
C LYS A 138 -6.48 -2.30 15.46
N ASN A 139 -7.71 -2.50 15.02
CA ASN A 139 -8.04 -3.22 13.80
C ASN A 139 -7.68 -2.32 12.62
N ILE A 140 -6.96 -2.89 11.67
CA ILE A 140 -6.49 -2.19 10.48
C ILE A 140 -6.86 -2.98 9.23
N TYR A 141 -7.23 -2.23 8.20
CA TYR A 141 -7.42 -2.73 6.86
C TYR A 141 -6.22 -2.30 6.03
N LEU A 142 -5.52 -3.28 5.46
CA LEU A 142 -4.45 -3.06 4.50
C LEU A 142 -5.03 -3.26 3.11
N LEU A 143 -4.89 -2.24 2.28
CA LEU A 143 -5.33 -2.22 0.90
C LEU A 143 -4.11 -2.06 -0.01
N MET A 144 -4.09 -2.83 -1.08
CA MET A 144 -3.00 -2.91 -2.03
C MET A 144 -3.50 -2.81 -3.46
N LYS A 145 -2.78 -2.04 -4.26
CA LYS A 145 -3.06 -1.87 -5.68
C LYS A 145 -1.78 -1.87 -6.48
N LYS A 146 -1.70 -2.70 -7.52
CA LYS A 146 -0.54 -2.72 -8.41
C LYS A 146 -0.52 -1.42 -9.20
N LEU A 147 0.57 -0.67 -9.09
CA LEU A 147 0.80 0.45 -9.99
C LEU A 147 1.42 -0.12 -11.26
N LYS A 148 0.56 -0.51 -12.20
CA LYS A 148 1.04 -0.75 -13.56
C LYS A 148 1.58 0.58 -14.07
N PHE A 149 2.81 0.56 -14.59
CA PHE A 149 3.56 1.72 -15.09
C PHE A 149 2.93 2.31 -16.39
N TYR A 150 1.61 2.48 -16.43
CA TYR A 150 0.92 3.21 -17.50
C TYR A 150 0.98 4.72 -17.30
N PHE A 151 1.57 5.22 -16.20
CA PHE A 151 1.74 6.66 -15.99
C PHE A 151 2.65 7.28 -17.06
N PHE A 152 3.68 6.55 -17.50
CA PHE A 152 4.50 7.00 -18.63
C PHE A 152 3.74 6.99 -19.95
N PHE A 153 2.85 6.00 -20.16
CA PHE A 153 2.06 5.92 -21.39
C PHE A 153 0.98 7.01 -21.46
N CYS A 154 0.36 7.37 -20.33
CA CYS A 154 -0.67 8.41 -20.28
C CYS A 154 -0.07 9.82 -20.41
N ILE A 155 1.07 10.10 -19.75
CA ILE A 155 1.79 11.36 -19.94
C ILE A 155 2.32 11.47 -21.37
N LEU A 156 2.91 10.40 -21.92
CA LEU A 156 3.37 10.41 -23.31
C LEU A 156 2.19 10.61 -24.26
N TYR A 157 1.04 9.96 -24.05
CA TYR A 157 -0.17 10.16 -24.86
C TYR A 157 -0.71 11.59 -24.74
N PHE A 158 -0.70 12.19 -23.54
CA PHE A 158 -1.14 13.58 -23.34
C PHE A 158 -0.18 14.58 -24.00
N ILE A 159 1.14 14.40 -23.87
CA ILE A 159 2.17 15.22 -24.53
C ILE A 159 2.10 15.06 -26.07
N PHE A 160 1.90 13.84 -26.58
CA PHE A 160 1.77 13.57 -28.01
C PHE A 160 0.50 14.20 -28.59
N ASN A 161 -0.63 14.13 -27.88
CA ASN A 161 -1.89 14.74 -28.32
C ASN A 161 -1.82 16.28 -28.29
N GLN A 162 -1.16 16.86 -27.28
CA GLN A 162 -0.99 18.31 -27.16
C GLN A 162 -0.06 18.88 -28.25
N THR A 163 1.01 18.16 -28.62
CA THR A 163 1.92 18.55 -29.73
C THR A 163 1.29 18.39 -31.11
N ILE A 164 0.47 17.36 -31.33
CA ILE A 164 -0.28 17.20 -32.59
C ILE A 164 -1.30 18.33 -32.77
N THR A 165 -2.05 18.67 -31.72
CA THR A 165 -3.05 19.74 -31.77
C THR A 165 -2.40 21.10 -32.04
N PHE A 166 -1.26 21.39 -31.41
CA PHE A 166 -0.50 22.62 -31.68
C PHE A 166 0.02 22.70 -33.11
N THR A 167 0.49 21.57 -33.68
CA THR A 167 1.01 21.52 -35.05
C THR A 167 -0.09 21.74 -36.09
N ILE A 168 -1.29 21.18 -35.87
CA ILE A 168 -2.45 21.36 -36.76
C ILE A 168 -2.93 22.82 -36.75
N ILE A 169 -2.93 23.48 -35.59
CA ILE A 169 -3.33 24.89 -35.47
C ILE A 169 -2.36 25.81 -36.22
N ILE A 170 -1.05 25.54 -36.15
CA ILE A 170 -0.02 26.34 -36.85
C ILE A 170 -0.14 26.21 -38.39
N ILE A 171 -0.45 25.01 -38.90
CA ILE A 171 -0.64 24.78 -40.34
C ILE A 171 -1.91 25.47 -40.87
N MET A 172 -2.95 25.63 -40.04
CA MET A 172 -4.23 26.22 -40.45
C MET A 172 -4.24 27.76 -40.44
N ILE A 173 -3.19 28.40 -39.92
CA ILE A 173 -3.05 29.87 -39.80
C ILE A 173 -2.13 30.47 -40.89
N ILE A 174 -1.48 29.63 -41.71
CA ILE A 174 -0.68 30.02 -42.89
C ILE A 174 -1.51 29.81 -44.16
#